data_AF-A0A8T5BM87-F1
#
_entry.id   AF-A0A8T5BM87-F1
#
_cell.length_a   1.000
_cell.length_b   1.000
_cell.length_c   1.000
_cell.angle_alpha   90.00
_cell.angle_beta   90.00
_cell.angle_gamma   90.00
#
_symmetry.space_group_name_H-M   'P 1'
#
loop_
_entity.id
_entity.type
_entity.pdbx_description
1 polymer ?
#
loop_
_entity_poly.entity_id
_entity_poly.type
_entity_poly.pdbx_seq_one_letter_code
_entity_poly.pdbx_strand_id
1 'polypeptide(L)'
;MSIESILWSPVVLFIVSIIAAAIIYGIGGAISPKPKVTQDKLSPYACGEDFPPEKARFSITLYNYAALFLIFDVVAMAVILSMGLSALTQPLILTLTLSYIAVMFISLLVLARRK
;
A
#
# COMPACT_ATOMS: atom_id res chain seq x y z
N MET A 1 8.92 -29.95 -11.37
CA MET A 1 8.60 -28.91 -10.37
C MET A 1 8.23 -29.63 -9.08
N SER A 2 8.97 -29.43 -7.99
CA SER A 2 8.73 -30.15 -6.73
C SER A 2 7.46 -29.62 -6.06
N ILE A 3 6.73 -30.47 -5.33
CA ILE A 3 5.52 -30.07 -4.59
C ILE A 3 5.83 -28.93 -3.61
N GLU A 4 7.00 -28.96 -2.98
CA GLU A 4 7.47 -27.89 -2.09
C GLU A 4 7.55 -26.53 -2.80
N SER A 5 8.07 -26.49 -4.04
CA SER A 5 8.19 -25.23 -4.79
C SER A 5 6.84 -24.58 -5.11
N ILE A 6 5.78 -25.40 -5.26
CA ILE A 6 4.43 -24.92 -5.49
C ILE A 6 3.84 -24.35 -4.20
N LEU A 7 4.02 -25.06 -3.09
CA LEU A 7 3.48 -24.67 -1.78
C LEU A 7 4.07 -23.35 -1.27
N TRP A 8 5.37 -23.13 -1.51
CA TRP A 8 6.08 -21.90 -1.14
C TRP A 8 5.96 -20.78 -2.17
N SER A 9 5.16 -20.95 -3.23
CA SER A 9 4.95 -19.89 -4.21
C SER A 9 4.15 -18.71 -3.60
N PRO A 10 4.48 -17.45 -3.92
CA PRO A 10 3.76 -16.29 -3.39
C PRO A 10 2.25 -16.31 -3.66
N VAL A 11 1.85 -16.85 -4.82
CA VAL A 11 0.44 -16.96 -5.22
C VAL A 11 -0.32 -17.92 -4.29
N VAL A 12 0.25 -19.09 -3.99
CA VAL A 12 -0.39 -20.05 -3.10
C VAL A 12 -0.50 -19.49 -1.69
N LEU A 13 0.55 -18.85 -1.17
CA LEU A 13 0.51 -18.20 0.15
C LEU A 13 -0.54 -17.09 0.23
N PHE A 14 -0.70 -16.30 -0.84
CA PHE A 14 -1.74 -15.27 -0.92
C PHE A 14 -3.16 -15.87 -0.93
N ILE A 15 -3.37 -16.95 -1.66
CA ILE A 15 -4.67 -17.65 -1.65
C ILE A 15 -4.98 -18.22 -0.26
N VAL A 16 -3.98 -18.86 0.37
CA VAL A 16 -4.13 -19.42 1.72
C VAL A 16 -4.45 -18.33 2.75
N SER A 17 -3.82 -17.15 2.67
CA SER A 17 -4.10 -16.06 3.60
C SER A 17 -5.52 -15.50 3.43
N ILE A 18 -6.03 -15.40 2.19
CA ILE A 18 -7.43 -15.03 1.93
C ILE A 18 -8.39 -16.07 2.50
N ILE A 19 -8.12 -17.36 2.26
CA ILE A 19 -8.94 -18.45 2.79
C ILE A 19 -8.96 -18.40 4.32
N ALA A 20 -7.80 -18.23 4.95
CA ALA A 20 -7.71 -18.10 6.39
C ALA A 20 -8.54 -16.91 6.91
N ALA A 21 -8.41 -15.74 6.29
CA ALA A 21 -9.21 -14.56 6.65
C ALA A 21 -10.72 -14.82 6.49
N ALA A 22 -11.14 -15.45 5.39
CA ALA A 22 -12.54 -15.78 5.13
C ALA A 22 -13.09 -16.78 6.17
N ILE A 23 -12.31 -17.79 6.56
CA ILE A 23 -12.69 -18.74 7.62
C ILE A 23 -12.86 -18.01 8.95
N ILE A 24 -11.91 -17.17 9.33
CA ILE A 24 -11.97 -16.40 10.59
C ILE A 24 -13.22 -15.50 10.60
N TYR A 25 -13.48 -14.75 9.52
CA TYR A 25 -14.66 -13.91 9.41
C TYR A 25 -15.96 -14.72 9.38
N GLY A 26 -15.98 -15.85 8.67
CA GLY A 26 -17.14 -16.73 8.57
C GLY A 26 -17.51 -17.35 9.92
N ILE A 27 -16.53 -17.91 10.62
CA ILE A 27 -16.72 -18.46 11.97
C ILE A 27 -17.11 -17.35 12.95
N GLY A 28 -16.41 -16.22 12.93
CA GLY A 28 -16.71 -15.07 13.79
C GLY A 28 -18.13 -14.55 13.60
N GLY A 29 -18.57 -14.39 12.34
CA GLY A 29 -19.94 -14.00 12.03
C GLY A 29 -20.98 -15.04 12.44
N ALA A 30 -20.67 -16.33 12.31
CA ALA A 30 -21.57 -17.42 12.69
C ALA A 30 -21.77 -17.53 14.21
N ILE A 31 -20.71 -17.33 15.01
CA ILE A 31 -20.75 -17.42 16.48
C ILE A 31 -21.24 -16.10 17.11
N SER A 32 -21.10 -14.97 16.42
CA SER A 32 -21.46 -13.67 16.96
C SER A 32 -22.95 -13.57 17.36
N PRO A 33 -23.28 -12.91 18.49
CA PRO A 33 -24.65 -12.53 18.80
C PRO A 33 -25.22 -11.68 17.65
N LYS A 34 -26.47 -11.93 17.27
CA LYS A 34 -27.19 -11.17 16.24
C LYS A 34 -28.12 -10.14 16.88
N PRO A 35 -27.63 -8.98 17.34
CA PRO A 35 -28.47 -7.98 17.99
C PRO A 35 -29.51 -7.42 17.01
N LYS A 36 -30.65 -7.00 17.54
CA LYS A 36 -31.62 -6.21 16.77
C LYS A 36 -30.93 -4.96 16.23
N VAL A 37 -31.05 -4.76 14.91
CA VAL A 37 -30.58 -3.58 14.21
C VAL A 37 -31.48 -2.41 14.61
N THR A 38 -30.92 -1.43 15.32
CA THR A 38 -31.60 -0.20 15.74
C THR A 38 -30.79 0.99 15.24
N GLN A 39 -31.45 2.11 14.94
CA GLN A 39 -30.80 3.31 14.42
C GLN A 39 -29.65 3.77 15.34
N ASP A 40 -29.88 3.77 16.66
CA ASP A 40 -28.89 4.17 17.67
C ASP A 40 -27.66 3.25 17.75
N LYS A 41 -27.76 2.00 17.26
CA LYS A 41 -26.60 1.08 17.18
C LYS A 41 -25.81 1.25 15.89
N LEU A 42 -26.45 1.81 14.87
CA LEU A 42 -25.84 2.09 13.58
C LEU A 42 -25.32 3.53 13.48
N SER A 43 -25.68 4.41 14.42
CA SER A 43 -25.19 5.78 14.45
C SER A 43 -23.68 5.82 14.72
N PRO A 44 -22.96 6.78 14.11
CA PRO A 44 -21.54 6.96 14.37
C PRO A 44 -21.26 7.22 15.85
N TYR A 45 -20.12 6.73 16.33
CA TYR A 45 -19.68 7.06 17.69
C TYR A 45 -19.27 8.53 17.78
N ALA A 46 -20.02 9.32 18.54
CA ALA A 46 -19.72 10.70 18.87
C ALA A 46 -19.88 10.93 20.38
N CYS A 47 -19.27 10.06 21.20
CA CYS A 47 -19.40 10.13 22.67
C CYS A 47 -20.85 10.09 23.20
N GLY A 48 -21.78 9.55 22.42
CA GLY A 48 -23.22 9.51 22.75
C GLY A 48 -24.01 10.73 22.27
N GLU A 49 -23.37 11.67 21.59
CA GLU A 49 -24.05 12.80 20.94
C GLU A 49 -24.65 12.39 19.60
N ASP A 50 -25.80 12.98 19.24
CA ASP A 50 -26.39 12.84 17.92
C ASP A 50 -25.64 13.73 16.93
N PHE A 51 -24.55 13.20 16.39
CA PHE A 51 -23.72 13.90 15.42
C PHE A 51 -23.98 13.36 14.01
N PRO A 52 -24.40 14.21 13.05
CA PRO A 52 -24.64 13.76 11.69
C PRO A 52 -23.32 13.27 11.07
N PRO A 53 -23.36 12.19 10.26
CA PRO A 53 -22.16 11.72 9.56
C PRO A 53 -21.74 12.75 8.51
N GLU A 54 -20.86 13.67 8.90
CA GLU A 54 -20.28 14.65 8.00
C GLU A 54 -18.95 14.18 7.45
N LYS A 55 -18.71 14.45 6.15
CA LYS A 55 -17.42 14.20 5.52
C LYS A 55 -16.44 15.26 6.01
N ALA A 56 -15.74 14.97 7.10
CA ALA A 56 -14.69 15.84 7.60
C ALA A 56 -13.65 16.10 6.52
N ARG A 57 -13.38 17.39 6.22
CA ARG A 57 -12.26 17.78 5.37
C ARG A 57 -10.99 17.70 6.21
N PHE A 58 -10.33 16.54 6.16
CA PHE A 58 -9.03 16.39 6.81
C PHE A 58 -8.00 17.29 6.13
N SER A 59 -7.30 18.11 6.92
CA SER A 59 -6.11 18.81 6.41
C SER A 59 -5.07 17.76 6.10
N ILE A 60 -4.73 17.62 4.82
CA ILE A 60 -3.84 16.55 4.35
C ILE A 60 -2.39 16.97 4.61
N THR A 61 -2.02 17.11 5.89
CA THR A 61 -0.62 17.32 6.31
C THR A 61 0.29 16.20 5.78
N LEU A 62 -0.27 15.01 5.56
CA LEU A 62 0.43 13.86 5.00
C LEU A 62 0.44 13.80 3.46
N TYR A 63 -0.20 14.74 2.75
CA TYR A 63 -0.26 14.69 1.28
C TYR A 63 1.12 14.76 0.66
N ASN A 64 1.93 15.72 1.12
CA ASN A 64 3.30 15.89 0.65
C ASN A 64 4.15 14.64 0.91
N TYR A 65 3.91 13.96 2.04
CA TYR A 65 4.59 12.70 2.35
C TYR A 65 4.14 11.58 1.40
N ALA A 66 2.84 11.43 1.16
CA ALA A 66 2.31 10.40 0.24
C ALA A 66 2.80 10.62 -1.21
N ALA A 67 2.82 11.86 -1.67
CA ALA A 67 3.33 12.20 -3.00
C ALA A 67 4.83 11.89 -3.13
N LEU A 68 5.63 12.25 -2.11
CA LEU A 68 7.05 11.94 -2.06
C LEU A 68 7.28 10.41 -2.03
N PHE A 69 6.55 9.69 -1.18
CA PHE A 69 6.63 8.23 -1.07
C PHE A 69 6.36 7.55 -2.41
N LEU A 70 5.32 7.97 -3.14
CA LEU A 70 4.99 7.42 -4.46
C LEU A 70 6.15 7.62 -5.45
N ILE A 71 6.72 8.81 -5.51
CA ILE A 71 7.86 9.10 -6.40
C ILE A 71 9.04 8.17 -6.07
N PHE A 72 9.37 8.03 -4.78
CA PHE A 72 10.44 7.12 -4.34
C PHE A 72 10.15 5.67 -4.70
N ASP A 73 8.92 5.20 -4.51
CA ASP A 73 8.53 3.82 -4.77
C ASP A 73 8.65 3.46 -6.25
N VAL A 74 8.20 4.36 -7.15
CA VAL A 74 8.36 4.17 -8.61
C VAL A 74 9.82 4.11 -9.02
N VAL A 75 10.67 5.00 -8.48
CA VAL A 75 12.11 4.98 -8.78
C VAL A 75 12.77 3.72 -8.21
N ALA A 76 12.42 3.32 -6.98
CA ALA A 76 12.92 2.09 -6.38
C ALA A 76 12.54 0.86 -7.20
N MET A 77 11.29 0.76 -7.67
CA MET A 77 10.84 -0.27 -8.60
C MET A 77 11.70 -0.29 -9.87
N ALA A 78 11.91 0.87 -10.52
CA ALA A 78 12.73 0.96 -11.73
C ALA A 78 14.18 0.53 -11.50
N VAL A 79 14.77 0.87 -10.35
CA VAL A 79 16.11 0.43 -9.95
C VAL A 79 16.15 -1.08 -9.77
N ILE A 80 15.24 -1.65 -8.99
CA ILE A 80 15.21 -3.09 -8.70
C ILE A 80 15.00 -3.90 -9.98
N LEU A 81 14.08 -3.48 -10.85
CA LEU A 81 13.80 -4.15 -12.13
C LEU A 81 14.97 -4.08 -13.12
N SER A 82 15.85 -3.09 -12.98
CA SER A 82 17.06 -2.97 -13.81
C SER A 82 18.30 -3.65 -13.21
N MET A 83 18.22 -4.19 -11.99
CA MET A 83 19.32 -4.96 -11.40
C MET A 83 19.58 -6.25 -12.19
N GLY A 84 20.85 -6.54 -12.47
CA GLY A 84 21.27 -7.72 -13.23
C GLY A 84 21.46 -7.48 -14.73
N LEU A 85 21.16 -6.28 -15.23
CA LEU A 85 21.48 -5.88 -16.60
C LEU A 85 22.90 -5.30 -16.67
N SER A 86 23.67 -5.69 -17.70
CA SER A 86 25.00 -5.14 -17.96
C SER A 86 24.90 -3.86 -18.81
N ALA A 87 25.77 -2.89 -18.51
CA ALA A 87 25.90 -1.65 -19.28
C ALA A 87 26.22 -1.88 -20.77
N LEU A 88 26.90 -3.00 -21.06
CA LEU A 88 27.33 -3.34 -22.42
C LEU A 88 26.19 -3.94 -23.26
N THR A 89 25.22 -4.60 -22.62
CA THR A 89 24.13 -5.28 -23.33
C THR A 89 22.94 -4.37 -23.58
N GLN A 90 22.61 -3.49 -22.62
CA GLN A 90 21.42 -2.64 -22.68
C GLN A 90 21.70 -1.23 -22.13
N PRO A 91 22.50 -0.42 -22.83
CA PRO A 91 22.91 0.91 -22.36
C PRO A 91 21.73 1.87 -22.17
N LEU A 92 20.65 1.71 -22.95
CA LEU A 92 19.44 2.52 -22.85
C LEU A 92 18.77 2.39 -21.48
N ILE A 93 18.58 1.16 -20.99
CA ILE A 93 17.89 0.90 -19.72
C ILE A 93 18.70 1.48 -18.57
N LEU A 94 20.02 1.27 -18.58
CA LEU A 94 20.92 1.83 -17.57
C LEU A 94 20.88 3.37 -17.58
N THR A 95 20.92 3.99 -18.76
CA THR A 95 20.87 5.45 -18.89
C THR A 95 19.55 6.00 -18.33
N LEU A 96 18.43 5.33 -18.63
CA LEU A 96 17.13 5.70 -18.09
C LEU A 96 17.11 5.57 -16.56
N THR A 97 17.52 4.42 -15.99
CA THR A 97 17.56 4.21 -14.54
C THR A 97 18.41 5.29 -13.85
N LEU A 98 19.62 5.56 -14.36
CA LEU A 98 20.48 6.60 -13.80
C LEU A 98 19.85 7.99 -13.88
N SER A 99 19.16 8.30 -14.98
CA SER A 99 18.44 9.57 -15.13
C SER A 99 17.30 9.71 -14.11
N TYR A 100 16.54 8.65 -13.82
CA TYR A 100 15.50 8.65 -12.80
C TYR A 100 16.07 8.85 -11.38
N ILE A 101 17.19 8.20 -11.06
CA ILE A 101 17.89 8.41 -9.77
C ILE A 101 18.38 9.87 -9.67
N ALA A 102 18.95 10.42 -10.74
CA ALA A 102 19.44 11.79 -10.75
C ALA A 102 18.29 12.81 -10.53
N VAL A 103 17.17 12.64 -11.24
CA VAL A 103 15.98 13.51 -11.07
C VAL A 103 15.42 13.41 -9.65
N MET A 104 15.34 12.20 -9.08
CA MET A 104 14.92 11.99 -7.70
C MET A 104 15.85 12.73 -6.72
N PHE A 105 17.18 12.59 -6.88
CA PHE A 105 18.16 13.24 -6.02
C PHE A 105 18.07 14.77 -6.11
N ILE A 106 17.94 15.32 -7.32
CA ILE A 106 17.72 16.77 -7.54
C ILE A 106 16.42 17.21 -6.86
N SER A 107 15.34 16.46 -7.00
CA SER A 107 14.04 16.78 -6.38
C SER A 107 14.15 16.85 -4.86
N LEU A 108 14.92 15.94 -4.25
CA LEU A 108 15.19 15.96 -2.81
C LEU A 108 16.05 17.15 -2.38
N LEU A 109 17.08 17.48 -3.15
CA LEU A 109 17.90 18.66 -2.86
C LEU A 109 17.08 19.95 -2.94
N VAL A 110 16.21 20.07 -3.95
CA VAL A 110 15.29 21.21 -4.08
C VAL A 110 14.34 21.26 -2.89
N LEU A 111 13.74 20.14 -2.51
CA LEU A 111 12.84 20.08 -1.36
C LEU A 111 13.55 20.41 -0.03
N ALA A 112 14.77 19.91 0.18
CA ALA A 112 15.57 20.18 1.36
C ALA A 112 16.00 21.65 1.47
N ARG A 113 16.22 22.31 0.33
CA ARG A 113 16.53 23.75 0.23
C ARG A 113 15.30 24.64 0.31
N ARG A 114 14.09 24.09 0.18
CA ARG A 114 12.82 24.83 0.26
C ARG A 114 12.32 25.00 1.70
N LYS A 115 13.20 24.78 2.69
CA LYS A 115 12.95 25.16 4.08
C LYS A 115 13.16 26.65 4.27
#